data_AF-A0A956I7T3-F1
#
_entry.id   AF-A0A956I7T3-F1
#
_cell.length_a   1.000
_cell.length_b   1.000
_cell.length_c   1.000
_cell.angle_alpha   90.00
_cell.angle_beta   90.00
_cell.angle_gamma   90.00
#
_symmetry.space_group_name_H-M   'P 1'
#
loop_
_entity.id
_entity.type
_entity.pdbx_description
1 polymer ?
#
loop_
_entity_poly.entity_id
_entity_poly.type
_entity_poly.pdbx_seq_one_letter_code
_entity_poly.pdbx_strand_id
1 'polypeptide(L)' 'MDSNTIMILAVSGGGVLLVLAIAVMLARFYRKVDQGRALIVNPLRGEPWVTFTGSVVWPIINRAEIMDISVKTIEIDR' A
#
# COMPACT_ATOMS: atom_id res chain seq x y z
N MET A 1 7.73 -11.82 -42.39
CA MET A 1 7.50 -10.92 -41.24
C MET A 1 8.71 -10.02 -41.19
N ASP A 2 8.51 -8.74 -41.42
CA ASP A 2 9.61 -7.78 -41.51
C ASP A 2 10.26 -7.62 -40.12
N SER A 3 11.58 -7.47 -40.08
CA SER A 3 12.33 -7.37 -38.81
C SER A 3 11.81 -6.24 -37.91
N ASN A 4 11.21 -5.20 -38.50
CA ASN A 4 10.61 -4.08 -37.77
C ASN A 4 9.33 -4.49 -37.02
N THR A 5 8.49 -5.35 -37.60
CA THR A 5 7.25 -5.83 -36.97
C THR A 5 7.54 -6.71 -35.75
N ILE A 6 8.60 -7.53 -35.82
CA ILE A 6 9.05 -8.39 -34.71
C ILE A 6 9.60 -7.53 -33.56
N MET A 7 10.36 -6.48 -33.87
CA MET A 7 10.91 -5.57 -32.86
C MET A 7 9.81 -4.81 -32.11
N ILE A 8 8.78 -4.31 -32.81
CA ILE A 8 7.65 -3.59 -32.19
C ILE A 8 6.85 -4.52 -31.27
N LEU A 9 6.61 -5.77 -31.67
CA LEU A 9 5.93 -6.76 -30.84
C LEU A 9 6.73 -7.14 -29.59
N ALA A 10 8.06 -7.26 -29.70
CA ALA A 10 8.91 -7.55 -28.55
C ALA A 10 8.94 -6.39 -27.53
N VAL A 11 9.05 -5.14 -28.00
CA VAL A 11 9.06 -3.95 -27.14
C VAL A 11 7.70 -3.73 -26.48
N SER A 12 6.61 -3.89 -27.23
CA SER A 12 5.25 -3.77 -26.67
C SER A 12 4.95 -4.88 -25.65
N GLY A 13 5.32 -6.13 -25.94
CA GLY A 13 5.19 -7.23 -24.99
C GLY A 13 5.98 -7.01 -23.69
N GLY A 14 7.23 -6.53 -23.80
CA GLY A 14 8.05 -6.17 -22.64
C GLY A 14 7.46 -5.01 -21.84
N GLY A 15 6.94 -3.98 -22.52
CA GLY A 15 6.30 -2.83 -21.88
C GLY A 15 5.05 -3.21 -21.08
N VAL A 16 4.20 -4.09 -21.64
CA VAL A 16 2.98 -4.57 -20.95
C VAL A 16 3.35 -5.36 -19.68
N LEU A 17 4.35 -6.24 -19.76
CA LEU A 17 4.84 -7.00 -18.61
C LEU A 17 5.37 -6.07 -17.49
N LEU A 18 6.07 -5.01 -17.87
CA LEU A 18 6.63 -4.06 -16.91
C LEU A 18 5.52 -3.28 -16.17
N VAL A 19 4.48 -2.84 -16.89
CA VAL A 19 3.32 -2.16 -16.29
C VAL A 19 2.56 -3.10 -15.35
N LEU A 20 2.36 -4.37 -15.74
CA LEU A 20 1.74 -5.37 -14.89
C LEU A 20 2.56 -5.63 -13.61
N ALA A 21 3.89 -5.73 -13.72
CA ALA A 21 4.76 -5.92 -12.58
C ALA A 21 4.65 -4.76 -11.56
N ILE A 22 4.60 -3.52 -12.05
CA ILE A 22 4.41 -2.33 -11.21
C ILE A 22 3.02 -2.34 -10.55
N ALA A 23 1.97 -2.67 -11.31
CA ALA A 23 0.61 -2.73 -10.78
C ALA A 23 0.47 -3.76 -9.65
N VAL A 24 1.06 -4.96 -9.83
CA VAL A 24 1.09 -6.00 -8.79
C VAL A 24 1.85 -5.52 -7.55
N MET A 25 2.99 -4.84 -7.75
CA MET A 25 3.78 -4.29 -6.66
C MET A 25 2.99 -3.24 -5.85
N LEU A 26 2.32 -2.31 -6.51
CA LEU A 26 1.45 -1.31 -5.86
C LEU A 26 0.29 -1.97 -5.11
N ALA A 27 -0.33 -3.00 -5.71
CA ALA A 27 -1.41 -3.74 -5.07
C ALA A 27 -0.96 -4.43 -3.77
N ARG A 28 0.28 -4.96 -3.72
CA ARG A 28 0.82 -5.56 -2.49
C ARG A 28 1.15 -4.56 -1.39
N PHE A 29 1.42 -3.30 -1.75
CA PHE A 29 1.74 -2.24 -0.78
C PHE A 29 0.51 -1.59 -0.16
N TYR A 30 -0.67 -1.84 -0.71
CA TYR A 30 -1.90 -1.34 -0.13
C TYR A 30 -2.28 -2.13 1.13
N ARG A 31 -2.25 -1.45 2.29
CA ARG A 31 -2.68 -2.00 3.58
C ARG A 31 -4.09 -1.50 3.88
N LYS A 32 -5.07 -2.42 3.86
CA LYS A 32 -6.42 -2.16 4.34
C LYS A 32 -6.45 -2.14 5.87
N VAL A 33 -7.32 -1.30 6.43
CA VAL A 33 -7.52 -1.15 7.87
C VAL A 33 -8.88 -1.74 8.23
N ASP A 34 -8.90 -2.55 9.29
CA ASP A 34 -10.14 -3.11 9.83
C ASP A 34 -10.90 -2.04 10.64
N GLN A 35 -12.23 -2.13 10.69
CA GLN A 35 -13.00 -1.23 11.55
C GLN A 35 -12.58 -1.35 13.02
N GLY A 36 -12.61 -0.22 13.73
CA GLY A 36 -12.13 -0.13 15.12
C GLY A 36 -10.60 -0.09 15.23
N ARG A 37 -9.87 -0.09 14.11
CA ARG A 37 -8.42 0.06 14.08
C ARG A 37 -8.00 1.29 13.28
N ALA A 38 -6.81 1.79 13.58
CA ALA A 38 -6.15 2.87 12.84
C ALA A 38 -4.79 2.38 12.36
N LEU A 39 -4.40 2.79 11.14
CA LEU A 39 -3.06 2.55 10.62
C LEU A 39 -2.23 3.80 10.81
N ILE A 40 -1.17 3.66 11.60
CA ILE A 40 -0.15 4.67 11.81
C ILE A 40 0.99 4.36 10.86
N VAL A 41 1.30 5.31 9.99
CA VAL A 41 2.39 5.19 9.02
C VAL A 41 3.51 6.12 9.47
N ASN A 42 4.60 5.54 9.97
CA ASN A 42 5.76 6.30 10.41
C ASN A 42 6.85 6.30 9.33
N PRO A 43 7.12 7.43 8.66
CA PRO A 43 8.20 7.53 7.69
C PRO A 43 9.58 7.57 8.37
N LEU A 44 10.66 7.25 7.63
CA LEU A 44 12.05 7.41 8.12
C LEU A 44 12.40 8.86 8.52
N ARG A 45 11.74 9.85 7.92
CA ARG A 45 11.89 11.28 8.23
C ARG A 45 10.54 11.96 8.11
N GLY A 46 10.25 12.85 9.06
CA GLY A 46 9.01 13.63 9.09
C GLY A 46 8.05 13.18 10.18
N GLU A 47 6.87 13.79 10.18
CA GLU A 47 5.81 13.51 11.15
C GLU A 47 5.01 12.26 10.73
N PRO A 48 4.68 11.37 11.68
CA PRO A 48 3.82 10.23 11.40
C PRO A 48 2.39 10.68 11.11
N TRP A 49 1.73 10.00 10.18
CA TRP A 49 0.32 10.27 9.87
C TRP A 49 -0.56 9.03 10.10
N VAL A 50 -1.83 9.28 10.39
CA VAL A 50 -2.82 8.25 10.75
C VAL A 50 -3.91 8.17 9.69
N THR A 51 -4.30 6.96 9.31
CA THR A 51 -5.43 6.71 8.41
C THR A 51 -6.35 5.64 8.97
N PHE A 52 -7.65 5.82 8.80
CA PHE A 52 -8.69 4.90 9.29
C PHE A 52 -9.27 3.99 8.20
N THR A 53 -8.97 4.27 6.92
CA THR A 53 -9.54 3.53 5.78
C THR A 53 -8.54 2.57 5.15
N GLY A 54 -7.27 2.99 5.08
CA GLY A 54 -6.23 2.30 4.33
C GLY A 54 -5.31 3.27 3.63
N SER A 55 -4.07 2.85 3.43
CA SER A 55 -3.09 3.62 2.66
C SER A 55 -2.08 2.70 1.99
N VAL A 56 -1.43 3.22 0.96
CA VAL A 56 -0.24 2.59 0.39
C VAL A 56 0.89 2.82 1.37
N VAL A 57 1.41 1.72 1.93
CA VAL A 57 2.56 1.74 2.83
C VAL A 57 3.75 1.19 2.08
N TRP A 58 4.79 1.99 1.94
CA TRP A 58 6.08 1.53 1.46
C TRP A 58 6.76 0.68 2.52
N PRO A 59 6.85 -0.66 2.35
CA PRO A 59 7.24 -1.57 3.44
C PRO A 59 8.67 -1.36 3.95
N ILE A 60 9.54 -0.72 3.15
CA ILE A 60 10.95 -0.51 3.47
C ILE A 60 11.19 0.86 4.13
N ILE A 61 10.40 1.87 3.73
CA ILE A 61 10.59 3.27 4.17
C ILE A 61 9.67 3.59 5.35
N ASN A 62 8.49 2.98 5.40
CA ASN A 62 7.47 3.33 6.38
C ASN A 62 7.25 2.18 7.33
N ARG A 63 7.29 2.45 8.64
CA ARG A 63 6.81 1.50 9.65
C ARG A 63 5.29 1.62 9.73
N ALA A 64 4.59 0.56 9.35
CA ALA A 64 3.13 0.47 9.52
C ALA A 64 2.81 -0.18 10.87
N GLU A 65 2.09 0.55 11.71
CA GLU A 65 1.59 0.06 12.99
C GLU A 65 0.07 0.10 12.99
N ILE A 66 -0.56 -1.00 13.41
CA ILE A 66 -2.02 -1.09 13.54
C ILE A 66 -2.35 -0.85 15.01
N MET A 67 -3.14 0.18 15.28
CA MET A 67 -3.58 0.55 16.62
C MET A 67 -5.07 0.26 16.79
N ASP A 68 -5.45 -0.33 17.92
CA ASP A 68 -6.85 -0.52 18.28
C ASP A 68 -7.40 0.78 18.90
N ILE A 69 -8.44 1.34 18.28
CA ILE A 69 -9.14 2.56 18.72
C ILE A 69 -10.56 2.23 19.21
N SER A 70 -10.86 0.96 19.44
CA SER A 70 -12.18 0.51 19.87
C SER A 70 -12.52 1.10 21.23
N VAL A 71 -13.64 1.82 21.29
CA VAL A 71 -14.13 2.42 22.53
C VAL A 71 -14.62 1.29 23.44
N LYS A 72 -14.05 1.19 24.64
CA LYS A 72 -14.54 0.29 25.68
C LYS A 72 -15.27 1.13 26.72
N THR A 73 -16.54 0.82 26.97
CA THR A 73 -17.31 1.47 28.03
C THR A 73 -16.69 1.09 29.37
N ILE A 74 -16.12 2.07 30.07
CA ILE A 74 -15.65 1.90 31.43
C ILE A 74 -16.77 2.45 32.33
N GLU A 75 -17.40 1.57 33.10
CA GLU A 75 -18.33 1.99 34.14
C GLU A 75 -17.51 2.37 35.37
N ILE A 76 -17.62 3.64 35.79
CA ILE A 76 -17.01 4.13 37.03
C ILE A 76 -18.10 4.04 38.09
N ASP A 77 -18.03 3.00 38.91
CA ASP A 77 -18.84 2.90 40.12
C ASP A 77 -18.29 3.92 41.14
N ARG A 78 -19.20 4.67 41.78
CA ARG A 78 -18.84 5.84 42.61
C ARG A 78 -18.85 5.52 44.09
#